data_AF-K1S9S2-F1
#
_entry.id   AF-K1S9S2-F1
#
_cell.length_a   1.000
_cell.length_b   1.000
_cell.length_c   1.000
_cell.angle_alpha   90.00
_cell.angle_beta   90.00
_cell.angle_gamma   90.00
#
_symmetry.space_group_name_H-M   'P 1'
#
loop_
_entity.id
_entity.type
_entity.pdbx_description
1 polymer ?
#
loop_
_entity_poly.entity_id
_entity_poly.type
_entity_poly.pdbx_seq_one_letter_code
_entity_poly.pdbx_strand_id
1 'polypeptide(L)'
;MITPHTLERYVEVAEFCGVTGKNNEEKFEKFIAKIEQLKETVGIKKTIKDYGIDEKDFLDRLDAMTEQAFDDQCTGANPRYPLMSEIKQMYLNAYYGVDETV
;
A
#
# COMPACT_ATOMS: atom_id res chain seq x y z
N MET A 1 -12.31 -3.48 6.25
CA MET A 1 -13.11 -2.46 6.96
C MET A 1 -12.20 -1.28 7.25
N ILE A 2 -12.46 -0.12 6.63
CA ILE A 2 -11.73 1.13 6.90
C ILE A 2 -12.24 1.63 8.27
N THR A 3 -11.35 1.93 9.20
CA THR A 3 -11.76 2.43 10.53
C THR A 3 -12.39 3.82 10.44
N PRO A 4 -13.22 4.22 11.43
CA PRO A 4 -13.92 5.50 11.39
C PRO A 4 -12.94 6.65 11.11
N HIS A 5 -13.31 7.54 10.20
CA HIS A 5 -12.51 8.71 9.77
C HIS A 5 -11.28 8.45 8.89
N THR A 6 -10.84 7.21 8.65
CA THR A 6 -9.61 6.98 7.85
C THR A 6 -9.75 7.51 6.41
N LEU A 7 -10.91 7.31 5.76
CA LEU A 7 -11.16 7.87 4.43
C LEU A 7 -11.12 9.41 4.45
N GLU A 8 -11.77 10.03 5.42
CA GLU A 8 -11.80 11.50 5.57
C GLU A 8 -10.38 12.07 5.72
N ARG A 9 -9.54 11.44 6.55
CA ARG A 9 -8.14 11.87 6.72
C ARG A 9 -7.30 11.73 5.46
N TYR A 10 -7.50 10.67 4.67
CA TYR A 10 -6.83 10.57 3.37
C TYR A 10 -7.31 11.63 2.39
N VAL A 11 -8.60 11.98 2.42
CA VAL A 11 -9.16 13.05 1.59
C VAL A 11 -8.61 14.42 1.99
N GLU A 12 -8.45 14.72 3.28
CA GLU A 12 -7.80 15.96 3.74
C GLU A 12 -6.37 16.11 3.18
N VAL A 13 -5.59 15.04 3.20
CA VAL A 13 -4.25 15.02 2.61
C VAL A 13 -4.31 15.18 1.09
N ALA A 14 -5.26 14.51 0.43
CA ALA A 14 -5.47 14.62 -1.00
C ALA A 14 -5.76 16.07 -1.43
N GLU A 15 -6.67 16.74 -0.72
CA GLU A 15 -7.02 18.15 -0.95
C GLU A 15 -5.85 19.08 -0.70
N PHE A 16 -5.08 18.86 0.37
CA PHE A 16 -3.84 19.59 0.63
C PHE A 16 -2.83 19.43 -0.52
N CYS A 17 -2.75 18.24 -1.10
CA CYS A 17 -1.96 17.95 -2.29
C CYS A 17 -2.61 18.47 -3.59
N GLY A 18 -3.72 19.20 -3.54
CA GLY A 18 -4.39 19.78 -4.71
C GLY A 18 -5.22 18.79 -5.53
N VAL A 19 -5.64 17.67 -4.95
CA VAL A 19 -6.58 16.72 -5.59
C VAL A 19 -8.02 17.23 -5.39
N THR A 20 -8.81 17.23 -6.46
CA THR A 20 -10.22 17.64 -6.44
C THR A 20 -11.14 16.55 -6.99
N GLY A 21 -12.37 16.49 -6.50
CA GLY A 21 -13.36 15.46 -6.86
C GLY A 21 -14.75 15.81 -6.32
N LYS A 22 -15.78 15.11 -6.81
CA LYS A 22 -17.19 15.38 -6.48
C LYS A 22 -17.58 14.86 -5.10
N ASN A 23 -16.92 13.80 -4.63
CA ASN A 23 -17.11 13.18 -3.32
C ASN A 23 -15.77 12.65 -2.77
N ASN A 24 -15.81 12.11 -1.56
CA ASN A 24 -14.61 11.64 -0.85
C ASN A 24 -13.97 10.43 -1.53
N GLU A 25 -14.78 9.52 -2.05
CA GLU A 25 -14.32 8.33 -2.76
C GLU A 25 -13.56 8.72 -4.04
N GLU A 26 -14.10 9.63 -4.85
CA GLU A 26 -13.42 10.10 -6.05
C GLU A 26 -12.10 10.83 -5.73
N LYS A 27 -12.07 11.62 -4.66
CA LYS A 27 -10.84 12.29 -4.20
C LYS A 27 -9.80 11.28 -3.75
N PHE A 28 -10.21 10.23 -3.04
CA PHE A 28 -9.33 9.14 -2.61
C PHE A 28 -8.74 8.38 -3.80
N GLU A 29 -9.56 7.97 -4.77
CA GLU A 29 -9.09 7.28 -5.98
C GLU A 29 -8.13 8.16 -6.80
N LYS A 30 -8.45 9.44 -6.96
CA LYS A 30 -7.55 10.41 -7.63
C LYS A 30 -6.25 10.63 -6.86
N PHE A 31 -6.28 10.52 -5.54
CA PHE A 31 -5.08 10.62 -4.71
C PHE A 31 -4.15 9.44 -4.94
N ILE A 32 -4.69 8.21 -4.99
CA ILE A 32 -3.94 7.01 -5.38
C ILE A 32 -3.32 7.21 -6.76
N ALA A 33 -4.12 7.62 -7.75
CA ALA A 33 -3.61 7.86 -9.11
C ALA A 33 -2.49 8.92 -9.16
N LYS A 34 -2.59 9.98 -8.32
CA LYS A 34 -1.56 11.01 -8.23
C LYS A 34 -0.27 10.49 -7.59
N ILE A 35 -0.36 9.59 -6.60
CA ILE A 35 0.80 8.91 -6.01
C ILE A 35 1.46 7.99 -7.06
N GLU A 36 0.69 7.26 -7.85
CA GLU A 36 1.22 6.45 -8.96
C GLU A 36 1.96 7.31 -9.99
N GLN A 37 1.37 8.43 -10.40
CA GLN A 37 2.00 9.39 -11.31
C GLN A 37 3.31 9.95 -10.73
N LEU A 38 3.33 10.26 -9.42
CA LEU A 38 4.52 10.75 -8.75
C LEU A 38 5.63 9.69 -8.77
N LYS A 39 5.32 8.43 -8.43
CA LYS A 39 6.28 7.31 -8.47
C LYS A 39 6.92 7.18 -9.85
N GLU A 40 6.11 7.21 -10.92
CA GLU A 40 6.61 7.16 -12.30
C GLU A 40 7.50 8.36 -12.62
N THR A 41 7.08 9.57 -12.24
CA THR A 41 7.81 10.83 -12.49
C THR A 41 9.20 10.82 -11.85
N VAL A 42 9.35 10.23 -10.65
CA VAL A 42 10.63 10.15 -9.94
C VAL A 42 11.40 8.85 -10.20
N GLY A 43 10.91 7.99 -11.09
CA GLY A 43 11.61 6.77 -11.53
C GLY A 43 11.49 5.57 -10.59
N ILE A 44 10.52 5.55 -9.66
CA ILE A 44 10.20 4.38 -8.83
C ILE A 44 9.52 3.32 -9.70
N LYS A 45 10.02 2.08 -9.63
CA LYS A 45 9.43 0.95 -10.36
C LYS A 45 8.06 0.56 -9.80
N LYS A 46 7.21 -0.03 -10.65
CA LYS A 46 5.83 -0.36 -10.29
C LYS A 46 5.73 -1.53 -9.31
N THR A 47 6.65 -2.48 -9.41
CA THR A 47 6.64 -3.69 -8.59
C THR A 47 8.01 -3.94 -7.95
N ILE A 48 8.05 -4.77 -6.91
CA ILE A 48 9.31 -5.25 -6.33
C ILE A 48 10.09 -6.08 -7.36
N LYS A 49 9.38 -6.87 -8.18
CA LYS A 49 9.97 -7.68 -9.27
C LYS A 49 10.76 -6.84 -10.28
N ASP A 50 10.26 -5.65 -10.62
CA ASP A 50 10.91 -4.73 -11.58
C ASP A 50 12.26 -4.18 -11.11
N TYR A 51 12.62 -4.36 -9.83
CA TYR A 51 13.96 -4.08 -9.31
C TYR A 51 14.96 -5.23 -9.53
N GLY A 52 14.54 -6.33 -10.17
CA GLY A 52 15.40 -7.49 -10.45
C GLY A 52 15.54 -8.46 -9.28
N ILE A 53 14.61 -8.41 -8.32
CA ILE A 53 14.54 -9.39 -7.23
C ILE A 53 14.05 -10.72 -7.80
N ASP A 54 14.76 -11.80 -7.49
CA ASP A 54 14.38 -13.15 -7.92
C ASP A 54 13.13 -13.62 -7.16
N GLU A 55 12.23 -14.29 -7.88
CA GLU A 55 10.95 -14.73 -7.33
C GLU A 55 11.12 -15.80 -6.26
N LYS A 56 12.08 -16.72 -6.46
CA LYS A 56 12.33 -17.76 -5.48
C LYS A 56 12.92 -17.16 -4.20
N ASP A 57 13.90 -16.26 -4.31
CA ASP A 57 14.49 -15.59 -3.15
C ASP A 57 13.43 -14.76 -2.38
N PHE A 58 12.56 -14.05 -3.10
CA PHE A 58 11.46 -13.31 -2.49
C PHE A 58 10.50 -14.23 -1.73
N LEU A 59 10.02 -15.30 -2.37
CA LEU A 59 9.07 -16.25 -1.77
C LEU A 59 9.69 -17.00 -0.59
N ASP A 60 10.96 -17.39 -0.67
CA ASP A 60 11.69 -18.06 0.41
C ASP A 60 11.81 -17.16 1.67
N ARG A 61 11.83 -15.83 1.48
CA ARG A 61 11.94 -14.83 2.56
C ARG A 61 10.61 -14.26 3.03
N LEU A 62 9.53 -14.49 2.28
CA LEU A 62 8.23 -13.83 2.48
C LEU A 62 7.64 -14.06 3.87
N ASP A 63 7.73 -15.28 4.40
CA ASP A 63 7.19 -15.60 5.73
C ASP A 63 7.95 -14.85 6.84
N ALA A 64 9.27 -14.81 6.77
CA ALA A 64 10.09 -14.06 7.73
C ALA A 64 9.86 -12.55 7.64
N MET A 65 9.73 -11.98 6.44
CA MET A 65 9.39 -10.56 6.26
C MET A 65 7.99 -10.23 6.80
N THR A 66 7.05 -11.17 6.68
CA THR A 66 5.68 -11.01 7.20
C THR A 66 5.67 -10.97 8.73
N GLU A 67 6.39 -11.89 9.38
CA GLU A 67 6.53 -11.93 10.85
C GLU A 67 7.21 -10.65 11.37
N GLN A 68 8.32 -10.26 10.75
CA GLN A 68 9.03 -9.02 11.11
C GLN A 68 8.15 -7.78 10.96
N ALA A 69 7.36 -7.68 9.89
CA ALA A 69 6.44 -6.57 9.70
C ALA A 69 5.30 -6.58 10.73
N PHE A 70 4.81 -7.76 11.12
CA PHE A 70 3.77 -7.88 12.15
C PHE A 70 4.28 -7.45 13.53
N ASP A 71 5.51 -7.81 13.88
CA ASP A 71 6.14 -7.51 15.17
C ASP A 71 6.78 -6.11 15.25
N ASP A 72 6.80 -5.36 14.14
CA ASP A 72 7.34 -4.01 14.10
C ASP A 72 6.54 -3.06 15.00
N GLN A 73 7.25 -2.23 15.77
CA GLN A 73 6.62 -1.29 16.71
C GLN A 73 5.70 -0.27 16.02
N CYS A 74 5.90 0.01 14.73
CA CYS A 74 5.03 0.87 13.94
C CYS A 74 3.67 0.22 13.63
N THR A 75 3.58 -1.11 13.59
CA THR A 75 2.34 -1.83 13.22
C THR A 75 1.20 -1.57 14.21
N GLY A 76 1.52 -1.42 15.50
CA GLY A 76 0.55 -1.09 16.53
C GLY A 76 -0.12 0.28 16.35
N ALA A 77 0.50 1.21 15.61
CA ALA A 77 -0.05 2.53 15.32
C ALA A 77 -0.92 2.57 14.04
N ASN A 78 -0.96 1.47 13.27
CA ASN A 78 -1.73 1.44 12.03
C ASN A 78 -3.24 1.54 12.33
N PRO A 79 -4.01 2.38 11.60
CA PRO A 79 -5.43 2.58 11.88
C PRO A 79 -6.28 1.31 11.75
N ARG A 80 -5.79 0.27 11.08
CA ARG A 80 -6.34 -1.09 11.07
C ARG A 80 -5.25 -2.05 11.50
N TYR A 81 -5.44 -2.77 12.59
CA TYR A 81 -4.50 -3.82 12.99
C TYR A 81 -4.56 -4.96 11.96
N PRO A 82 -3.48 -5.25 11.21
CA PRO A 82 -3.51 -6.24 10.15
C PRO A 82 -3.33 -7.66 10.67
N LEU A 83 -3.84 -8.65 9.93
CA LEU A 83 -3.46 -10.06 10.11
C LEU A 83 -2.17 -10.37 9.34
N MET A 84 -1.39 -11.35 9.80
CA MET A 84 -0.19 -11.80 9.06
C MET A 84 -0.52 -12.22 7.63
N SER A 85 -1.68 -12.87 7.41
CA SER A 85 -2.14 -13.25 6.06
C SER A 85 -2.39 -12.03 5.16
N GLU A 86 -2.90 -10.93 5.72
CA GLU A 86 -3.14 -9.68 5.00
C GLU A 86 -1.82 -9.00 4.62
N ILE A 87 -0.85 -8.95 5.55
CA ILE A 87 0.50 -8.43 5.27
C ILE A 87 1.19 -9.26 4.17
N LYS A 88 1.10 -10.59 4.26
CA LYS A 88 1.68 -11.50 3.27
C LYS A 88 1.09 -11.26 1.89
N GLN A 89 -0.23 -11.09 1.77
CA GLN A 89 -0.85 -10.76 0.49
C GLN A 89 -0.46 -9.37 0.00
N MET A 90 -0.32 -8.37 0.88
CA MET A 90 0.17 -7.05 0.47
C MET A 90 1.57 -7.12 -0.15
N TYR A 91 2.47 -7.95 0.40
CA TYR A 91 3.78 -8.22 -0.19
C TYR A 91 3.67 -8.88 -1.57
N LEU A 92 2.80 -9.88 -1.73
CA LEU A 92 2.56 -10.55 -3.02
C LEU A 92 2.00 -9.56 -4.07
N ASN A 93 1.02 -8.76 -3.69
CA ASN A 93 0.44 -7.71 -4.51
C ASN A 93 1.51 -6.71 -4.98
N ALA A 94 2.38 -6.25 -4.07
CA ALA A 94 3.49 -5.36 -4.39
C ALA A 94 4.57 -6.02 -5.27
N TYR A 95 4.78 -7.33 -5.15
CA TYR A 95 5.74 -8.07 -5.97
C TYR A 95 5.24 -8.31 -7.39
N TYR A 96 3.98 -8.70 -7.56
CA TYR A 96 3.40 -9.02 -8.88
C TYR A 96 2.69 -7.84 -9.55
N GLY A 97 2.44 -6.74 -8.83
CA GLY A 97 1.72 -5.58 -9.36
C GLY A 97 0.22 -5.82 -9.53
N VAL A 98 -0.39 -6.58 -8.61
CA VAL A 98 -1.82 -6.91 -8.60
C VAL A 98 -2.49 -6.32 -7.36
N ASP A 99 -3.83 -6.26 -7.35
CA ASP A 99 -4.62 -5.77 -6.22
C ASP A 99 -5.65 -6.84 -5.80
N GLU A 100 -5.14 -7.91 -5.19
CA GLU A 100 -5.95 -9.02 -4.69
C GLU A 100 -6.28 -8.82 -3.19
N THR A 101 -7.53 -9.05 -2.82
CA THR A 101 -8.01 -8.93 -1.44
C THR A 101 -8.04 -10.29 -0.73
N VAL A 102 -7.61 -10.32 0.54
CA VAL A 102 -7.79 -11.45 1.47
C VAL A 102 -9.05 -11.26 2.32
#